data_AF-A0A1N7KFF4-F1
#
_entry.id   AF-A0A1N7KFF4-F1
#
_cell.length_a   1.000
_cell.length_b   1.000
_cell.length_c   1.000
_cell.angle_alpha   90.00
_cell.angle_beta   90.00
_cell.angle_gamma   90.00
#
_symmetry.space_group_name_H-M   'P 1'
#
loop_
_entity.id
_entity.type
_entity.pdbx_description
1 polymer ?
#
loop_
_entity_poly.entity_id
_entity_poly.type
_entity_poly.pdbx_seq_one_letter_code
_entity_poly.pdbx_strand_id
1 'polypeptide(L)'
;MIKILNRLVDEIEQRLGDDLDIDELARTMGTTGYHARRMFSSLAGMPVSDYVRRRRMTVAATDVVGDEDLLTIAVRYGYGSTEAFGRAFRSVHGVSHGDVRRNGGPLRSQPLLRFHLTVEGSTPMDTRIVERPAFRLIGHAARVPLIYEGVNPHIQRHIESLPASEHERLKQLSNTDPSGLLQVSADVDPDYTEGSELTYLHGVAVRAEAQVPEDLDTIDVDAGTWVVFRTSGPHPAALQEAYAASATEWFPSNPWRLRPGPSVVSVLDHAPDFSTATCEIWIPIERA
;
A
#
# COMPACT_ATOMS: atom_id res chain seq x y z
N MET A 1 13.75 3.67 -6.35
CA MET A 1 12.77 3.45 -5.27
C MET A 1 13.33 3.65 -3.85
N ILE A 2 14.42 3.01 -3.40
CA ILE A 2 14.98 3.36 -2.06
C ILE A 2 15.35 4.86 -1.96
N LYS A 3 15.92 5.42 -3.03
CA LYS A 3 16.11 6.89 -3.15
C LYS A 3 14.80 7.68 -3.05
N ILE A 4 13.69 7.13 -3.57
CA ILE A 4 12.35 7.73 -3.52
C ILE A 4 11.86 7.74 -2.07
N LEU A 5 11.95 6.60 -1.37
CA LEU A 5 11.53 6.50 0.03
C LEU A 5 12.38 7.36 0.96
N ASN A 6 13.69 7.42 0.76
CA ASN A 6 14.55 8.31 1.54
C ASN A 6 14.23 9.79 1.26
N ARG A 7 13.97 10.15 0.01
CA ARG A 7 13.55 11.52 -0.33
C ARG A 7 12.18 11.85 0.24
N LEU A 8 11.26 10.89 0.25
CA LEU A 8 9.97 11.02 0.94
C LEU A 8 10.17 11.28 2.44
N VAL A 9 11.06 10.54 3.10
CA VAL A 9 11.43 10.82 4.50
C VAL A 9 12.02 12.22 4.66
N ASP A 10 12.91 12.65 3.76
CA ASP A 10 13.51 13.99 3.84
C ASP A 10 12.48 15.11 3.70
N GLU A 11 11.51 14.97 2.79
CA GLU A 11 10.43 15.95 2.60
C GLU A 11 9.48 15.98 3.80
N ILE A 12 9.20 14.82 4.42
CA ILE A 12 8.44 14.74 5.67
C ILE A 12 9.12 15.56 6.76
N GLU A 13 10.43 15.38 6.95
CA GLU A 13 11.17 16.08 8.00
C GLU A 13 11.28 17.59 7.77
N GLN A 14 11.36 18.02 6.52
CA GLN A 14 11.42 19.45 6.17
C GLN A 14 10.07 20.15 6.36
N ARG A 15 8.96 19.39 6.34
CA ARG A 15 7.59 19.94 6.32
C ARG A 15 6.69 19.27 7.37
N LEU A 16 7.19 19.10 8.58
CA LEU A 16 6.42 18.48 9.68
C LEU A 16 5.15 19.27 10.04
N GLY A 17 5.06 20.56 9.74
CA GLY A 17 3.86 21.37 9.99
C GLY A 17 2.82 21.35 8.87
N ASP A 18 3.22 20.94 7.66
CA ASP A 18 2.42 21.14 6.46
C ASP A 18 1.69 19.85 6.07
N ASP A 19 0.59 19.99 5.33
CA ASP A 19 -0.04 18.86 4.67
C ASP A 19 0.86 18.37 3.53
N LEU A 20 1.21 17.08 3.59
CA LEU A 20 2.11 16.45 2.63
C LEU A 20 1.29 15.76 1.54
N ASP A 21 1.37 16.28 0.31
CA ASP A 21 0.85 15.58 -0.87
C ASP A 21 1.84 14.49 -1.30
N ILE A 22 1.62 13.28 -0.79
CA ILE A 22 2.44 12.10 -1.10
C ILE A 22 2.29 11.71 -2.58
N ASP A 23 1.17 12.04 -3.23
CA ASP A 23 0.90 11.71 -4.63
C ASP A 23 1.68 12.60 -5.59
N GLU A 24 1.68 13.91 -5.34
CA GLU A 24 2.56 14.84 -6.02
C GLU A 24 4.02 14.41 -5.85
N LEU A 25 4.41 14.12 -4.61
CA LEU A 25 5.78 13.73 -4.34
C LEU A 25 6.17 12.43 -5.05
N ALA A 26 5.31 11.42 -5.02
CA ALA A 26 5.47 10.17 -5.74
C ALA A 26 5.59 10.39 -7.26
N ARG A 27 4.72 11.23 -7.85
CA ARG A 27 4.74 11.55 -9.28
C ARG A 27 6.06 12.20 -9.70
N THR A 28 6.57 13.17 -8.93
CA THR A 28 7.89 13.80 -9.22
C THR A 28 9.06 12.82 -9.16
N MET A 29 8.85 11.65 -8.55
CA MET A 29 9.84 10.59 -8.40
C MET A 29 9.61 9.39 -9.33
N GLY A 30 8.65 9.47 -10.25
CA GLY A 30 8.37 8.43 -11.24
C GLY A 30 7.64 7.21 -10.67
N THR A 31 6.85 7.38 -9.62
CA THR A 31 6.00 6.33 -9.05
C THR A 31 4.58 6.86 -8.81
N THR A 32 3.62 5.97 -8.63
CA THR A 32 2.29 6.36 -8.12
C THR A 32 2.36 6.50 -6.60
N GLY A 33 1.48 7.33 -6.04
CA GLY A 33 1.30 7.41 -4.60
C GLY A 33 0.93 6.09 -3.93
N TYR A 34 0.10 5.28 -4.60
CA TYR A 34 -0.20 3.91 -4.17
C TYR A 34 1.07 3.12 -3.88
N HIS A 35 1.88 2.93 -4.92
CA HIS A 35 3.08 2.12 -4.83
C HIS A 35 4.06 2.71 -3.81
N ALA A 36 4.23 4.03 -3.74
CA ALA A 36 5.09 4.65 -2.73
C ALA A 36 4.66 4.30 -1.30
N ARG A 37 3.36 4.40 -0.99
CA ARG A 37 2.82 4.11 0.35
C ARG A 37 2.82 2.62 0.67
N ARG A 38 2.42 1.76 -0.28
CA ARG A 38 2.50 0.30 -0.13
C ARG A 38 3.93 -0.13 0.16
N MET A 39 4.88 0.46 -0.54
CA MET A 39 6.29 0.18 -0.36
C MET A 39 6.89 0.70 0.93
N PHE A 40 6.57 1.94 1.29
CA PHE A 40 6.94 2.48 2.59
C PHE A 40 6.45 1.54 3.69
N SER A 41 5.18 1.15 3.64
CA SER A 41 4.56 0.30 4.67
C SER A 41 5.20 -1.08 4.76
N SER A 42 5.43 -1.72 3.61
CA SER A 42 6.06 -3.04 3.55
C SER A 42 7.47 -3.06 4.12
N LEU A 43 8.22 -1.96 4.03
CA LEU A 43 9.61 -1.89 4.49
C LEU A 43 9.76 -1.27 5.88
N ALA A 44 8.92 -0.28 6.22
CA ALA A 44 8.95 0.40 7.51
C ALA A 44 8.17 -0.35 8.59
N GLY A 45 7.32 -1.30 8.20
CA GLY A 45 6.38 -1.97 9.10
C GLY A 45 5.32 -1.01 9.67
N MET A 46 5.07 0.12 9.01
CA MET A 46 4.02 1.07 9.39
C MET A 46 3.61 1.98 8.22
N PRO A 47 2.37 2.47 8.18
CA PRO A 47 1.91 3.45 7.19
C PRO A 47 2.70 4.75 7.23
N VAL A 48 2.83 5.42 6.07
CA VAL A 48 3.51 6.73 5.99
C VAL A 48 2.82 7.79 6.86
N SER A 49 1.49 7.75 6.97
CA SER A 49 0.71 8.69 7.79
C SER A 49 0.98 8.52 9.29
N ASP A 50 1.09 7.28 9.76
CA ASP A 50 1.48 6.99 11.13
C ASP A 50 2.93 7.43 11.39
N TYR A 51 3.82 7.18 10.44
CA TYR A 51 5.20 7.67 10.52
C TYR A 51 5.26 9.21 10.64
N VAL A 52 4.56 9.95 9.77
CA VAL A 52 4.46 11.43 9.84
C VAL A 52 3.95 11.88 11.20
N ARG A 53 2.84 11.29 11.67
CA ARG A 53 2.26 11.63 12.97
C ARG A 53 3.25 11.40 14.11
N ARG A 54 3.95 10.25 14.12
CA ARG A 54 4.94 9.93 15.14
C ARG A 54 6.15 10.85 15.09
N ARG A 55 6.63 11.23 13.89
CA ARG A 55 7.70 12.21 13.70
C ARG A 55 7.30 13.61 14.19
N ARG A 56 6.11 14.10 13.82
CA ARG A 56 5.52 15.35 14.33
C ARG A 56 5.53 15.39 15.85
N MET A 57 4.99 14.37 16.50
CA MET A 57 4.93 14.33 17.98
C MET A 57 6.32 14.19 18.62
N THR A 58 7.22 13.43 18.00
CA THR A 58 8.60 13.30 18.47
C THR A 58 9.32 14.66 18.52
N VAL A 59 9.15 15.49 17.47
CA VAL A 59 9.77 16.82 17.45
C VAL A 59 9.03 17.79 18.37
N ALA A 60 7.69 17.78 18.34
CA ALA A 60 6.85 18.63 19.18
C ALA A 60 7.07 18.44 20.68
N ALA A 61 7.49 17.25 21.12
CA ALA A 61 7.83 17.00 22.52
C ALA A 61 8.89 17.95 23.07
N THR A 62 9.84 18.41 22.23
CA THR A 62 10.87 19.38 22.62
C THR A 62 10.25 20.74 22.94
N ASP A 63 9.33 21.20 22.08
CA ASP A 63 8.63 22.47 22.26
C ASP A 63 7.66 22.42 23.45
N VAL A 64 7.02 21.26 23.66
CA VAL A 64 6.13 21.03 24.80
C VAL A 64 6.88 21.17 26.12
N VAL A 65 8.11 20.67 26.24
CA VAL A 65 8.92 20.82 27.47
C VAL A 65 9.27 22.29 27.76
N GLY A 66 9.28 23.15 26.74
CA GLY A 66 9.44 24.59 26.90
C GLY A 66 8.16 25.32 27.37
N ASP A 67 8.28 26.64 27.52
CA ASP A 67 7.23 27.52 28.04
C ASP A 67 6.27 28.08 26.98
N GLU A 68 6.38 27.64 25.72
CA GLU A 68 5.60 28.19 24.61
C GLU A 68 4.09 27.88 24.73
N ASP A 69 3.22 28.75 24.21
CA ASP A 69 1.79 28.46 24.23
C ASP A 69 1.44 27.19 23.44
N LEU A 70 0.56 26.35 23.99
CA LEU A 70 0.25 25.03 23.42
C LEU A 70 -0.50 25.12 22.09
N LEU A 71 -1.32 26.16 21.88
CA LEU A 71 -2.01 26.34 20.60
C LEU A 71 -1.00 26.70 19.51
N THR A 72 -0.02 27.55 19.82
CA THR A 72 1.09 27.86 18.91
C THR A 72 1.87 26.61 18.51
N ILE A 73 2.20 25.75 19.49
CA ILE A 73 2.84 24.45 19.23
C ILE A 73 1.93 23.58 18.34
N ALA A 74 0.66 23.45 18.68
CA ALA A 74 -0.29 22.63 17.91
C ALA A 74 -0.36 23.07 16.43
N VAL A 75 -0.51 24.37 16.18
CA VAL A 75 -0.57 24.93 14.82
C VAL A 75 0.73 24.69 14.05
N ARG A 76 1.91 24.84 14.70
CA ARG A 76 3.22 24.56 14.09
C ARG A 76 3.33 23.14 13.54
N TYR A 77 2.68 22.17 14.17
CA TYR A 77 2.71 20.75 13.77
C TYR A 77 1.45 20.31 13.02
N GLY A 78 0.69 21.26 12.46
CA GLY A 78 -0.45 20.98 11.59
C GLY A 78 -1.74 20.60 12.32
N TYR A 79 -1.93 21.00 13.58
CA TYR A 79 -3.15 20.74 14.35
C TYR A 79 -3.93 22.03 14.58
N GLY A 80 -5.21 22.04 14.17
CA GLY A 80 -6.10 23.19 14.33
C GLY A 80 -6.61 23.45 15.75
N SER A 81 -6.31 22.56 16.71
CA SER A 81 -6.69 22.76 18.12
C SER A 81 -5.75 22.03 19.08
N THR A 82 -5.67 22.53 20.31
CA THR A 82 -4.92 21.90 21.42
C THR A 82 -5.49 20.53 21.78
N GLU A 83 -6.79 20.31 21.62
CA GLU A 83 -7.45 19.03 21.86
C GLU A 83 -7.03 17.97 20.85
N ALA A 84 -7.02 18.32 19.55
CA ALA A 84 -6.59 17.41 18.49
C ALA A 84 -5.11 17.04 18.65
N PHE A 85 -4.28 18.05 18.92
CA PHE A 85 -2.87 17.85 19.26
C PHE A 85 -2.71 16.94 20.48
N GLY A 86 -3.43 17.21 21.57
CA GLY A 86 -3.31 16.45 22.82
C GLY A 86 -3.72 14.97 22.67
N ARG A 87 -4.74 14.68 21.87
CA ARG A 87 -5.10 13.28 21.53
C ARG A 87 -3.99 12.59 20.75
N ALA A 88 -3.44 13.24 19.72
CA ALA A 88 -2.35 12.68 18.92
C ALA A 88 -1.08 12.48 19.76
N PHE A 89 -0.71 13.48 20.57
CA PHE A 89 0.43 13.44 21.48
C PHE A 89 0.34 12.26 22.44
N ARG A 90 -0.82 12.10 23.09
CA ARG A 90 -1.08 10.98 24.00
C ARG A 90 -1.06 9.64 23.28
N SER A 91 -1.59 9.56 22.06
CA SER A 91 -1.57 8.32 21.27
C SER A 91 -0.14 7.88 20.93
N VAL A 92 0.79 8.81 20.69
CA VAL A 92 2.17 8.49 20.35
C VAL A 92 3.01 8.19 21.60
N HIS A 93 2.95 9.07 22.61
CA HIS A 93 3.83 8.98 23.78
C HIS A 93 3.24 8.15 24.94
N GLY A 94 1.93 7.92 24.95
CA GLY A 94 1.22 7.23 26.03
C GLY A 94 0.86 8.13 27.23
N VAL A 95 1.37 9.37 27.26
CA VAL A 95 1.17 10.35 28.35
C VAL A 95 0.68 11.69 27.78
N SER A 96 0.05 12.52 28.61
CA SER A 96 -0.42 13.83 28.14
C SER A 96 0.73 14.83 28.00
N HIS A 97 0.56 15.85 27.15
CA HIS A 97 1.52 16.96 27.04
C HIS A 97 1.70 17.70 28.38
N GLY A 98 0.66 17.75 29.22
CA GLY A 98 0.72 18.37 30.55
C GLY A 98 1.59 17.59 31.53
N ASP A 99 1.53 16.26 31.48
CA ASP A 99 2.40 15.38 32.28
C ASP A 99 3.86 15.52 31.84
N VAL A 100 4.10 15.58 30.52
CA VAL A 100 5.45 15.80 29.96
C VAL A 100 5.98 17.17 30.35
N ARG A 101 5.16 18.24 30.30
CA ARG A 101 5.58 19.58 30.79
C ARG A 101 6.04 19.56 32.23
N ARG A 102 5.30 18.85 33.08
CA ARG A 102 5.54 18.83 34.52
C ARG A 102 6.73 17.95 34.91
N ASN A 103 6.85 16.79 34.27
CA ASN A 103 7.71 15.70 34.73
C ASN A 103 8.80 15.31 33.72
N GLY A 104 8.79 15.88 32.51
CA GLY A 104 9.79 15.64 31.45
C GLY A 104 9.64 14.32 30.69
N GLY A 105 8.64 13.48 30.98
CA GLY A 105 8.45 12.19 30.30
C GLY A 105 7.57 11.21 31.06
N PRO A 106 7.50 9.94 30.62
CA PRO A 106 8.28 9.31 29.54
C PRO A 106 7.86 9.78 28.13
N LEU A 107 8.82 9.80 27.20
CA LEU A 107 8.58 10.08 25.78
C LEU A 107 8.92 8.85 24.94
N ARG A 108 8.07 8.57 23.94
CA ARG A 108 8.35 7.57 22.89
C ARG A 108 8.74 8.29 21.61
N SER A 109 10.00 8.16 21.22
CA SER A 109 10.53 8.81 20.02
C SER A 109 10.49 7.86 18.83
N GLN A 110 10.03 8.36 17.68
CA GLN A 110 10.15 7.67 16.40
C GLN A 110 11.47 8.10 15.76
N PRO A 111 12.44 7.19 15.55
CA PRO A 111 13.67 7.54 14.86
C PRO A 111 13.39 7.92 13.40
N LEU A 112 14.31 8.72 12.85
CA LEU A 112 14.34 9.00 11.43
C LEU A 112 14.59 7.69 10.67
N LEU A 113 13.70 7.34 9.74
CA LEU A 113 13.85 6.13 8.95
C LEU A 113 14.83 6.39 7.81
N ARG A 114 15.71 5.43 7.58
CA ARG A 114 16.60 5.42 6.42
C ARG A 114 16.54 4.03 5.81
N PHE A 115 16.02 3.98 4.60
CA PHE A 115 15.97 2.78 3.81
C PHE A 115 17.34 2.58 3.17
N HIS A 116 17.95 1.44 3.44
CA HIS A 116 19.22 1.04 2.83
C HIS A 116 18.96 -0.19 1.97
N LEU A 117 19.61 -0.25 0.81
CA LEU A 117 19.65 -1.48 0.02
C LEU A 117 20.77 -2.33 0.61
N THR A 118 20.44 -3.44 1.24
CA THR A 118 21.43 -4.46 1.54
C THR A 118 21.41 -5.45 0.39
N VAL A 119 22.53 -5.60 -0.32
CA VAL A 119 22.66 -6.60 -1.38
C VAL A 119 23.02 -7.92 -0.72
N GLU A 120 22.03 -8.79 -0.51
CA GLU A 120 22.23 -10.14 0.01
C GLU A 120 21.73 -11.17 -1.02
N GLY A 121 22.49 -12.24 -1.24
CA GLY A 121 21.98 -13.52 -1.72
C GLY A 121 21.06 -13.54 -2.96
N SER A 122 21.47 -12.95 -4.08
CA SER A 122 21.40 -13.50 -5.46
C SER A 122 20.16 -14.30 -5.92
N THR A 123 18.96 -14.07 -5.38
CA THR A 123 17.77 -14.81 -5.81
C THR A 123 17.03 -13.97 -6.85
N PRO A 124 17.20 -14.24 -8.16
CA PRO A 124 16.51 -13.48 -9.19
C PRO A 124 15.00 -13.60 -8.98
N MET A 125 14.30 -12.46 -8.97
CA MET A 125 12.85 -12.47 -9.01
C MET A 125 12.40 -13.08 -10.34
N ASP A 126 11.55 -14.11 -10.29
CA ASP A 126 10.93 -14.68 -11.48
C ASP A 126 9.97 -13.63 -12.06
N THR A 127 10.47 -12.93 -13.08
CA THR A 127 9.83 -11.72 -13.62
C THR A 127 9.67 -11.85 -15.12
N ARG A 128 8.48 -11.50 -15.61
CA ARG A 128 8.23 -11.32 -17.04
C ARG A 128 7.56 -9.97 -17.30
N ILE A 129 7.93 -9.37 -18.43
CA ILE A 129 7.26 -8.19 -18.96
C ILE A 129 6.38 -8.65 -20.10
N VAL A 130 5.10 -8.31 -20.06
CA VAL A 130 4.12 -8.71 -21.06
C VAL A 130 3.31 -7.52 -21.55
N GLU A 131 3.11 -7.48 -22.86
CA GLU A 131 2.11 -6.61 -23.48
C GLU A 131 0.77 -7.30 -23.47
N ARG A 132 -0.27 -6.58 -23.04
CA ARG A 132 -1.64 -7.09 -23.02
C ARG A 132 -2.54 -6.23 -23.89
N PRO A 133 -3.42 -6.82 -24.72
CA PRO A 133 -4.53 -6.08 -25.29
C PRO A 133 -5.48 -5.63 -24.17
N ALA A 134 -6.44 -4.77 -24.48
CA ALA A 134 -7.48 -4.43 -23.53
C ALA A 134 -8.24 -5.69 -23.09
N PHE A 135 -8.63 -5.74 -21.83
CA PHE A 135 -9.37 -6.86 -21.24
C PHE A 135 -10.27 -6.36 -20.11
N ARG A 136 -11.09 -7.24 -19.54
CA ARG A 136 -11.96 -6.93 -18.41
C ARG A 136 -11.64 -7.80 -17.22
N LEU A 137 -11.69 -7.23 -16.04
CA LEU A 137 -11.70 -7.96 -14.77
C LEU A 137 -13.16 -8.03 -14.31
N ILE A 138 -13.68 -9.24 -14.10
CA ILE A 138 -15.06 -9.46 -13.69
C ILE A 138 -15.13 -10.25 -12.40
N GLY A 139 -16.09 -9.95 -11.52
CA GLY A 139 -16.22 -10.64 -10.25
C GLY A 139 -17.13 -9.94 -9.27
N HIS A 140 -17.00 -10.27 -7.99
CA HIS A 140 -17.74 -9.64 -6.91
C HIS A 140 -16.90 -8.54 -6.29
N ALA A 141 -17.31 -7.28 -6.47
CA ALA A 141 -16.62 -6.13 -5.92
C ALA A 141 -17.17 -5.71 -4.56
N ALA A 142 -16.31 -5.10 -3.75
CA ALA A 142 -16.68 -4.42 -2.52
C ALA A 142 -15.80 -3.19 -2.32
N ARG A 143 -16.41 -2.11 -1.82
CA ARG A 143 -15.66 -0.98 -1.25
C ARG A 143 -15.20 -1.36 0.14
N VAL A 144 -13.88 -1.39 0.34
CA VAL A 144 -13.27 -1.81 1.60
C VAL A 144 -12.24 -0.78 2.06
N PRO A 145 -12.06 -0.58 3.37
CA PRO A 145 -11.00 0.28 3.87
C PRO A 145 -9.64 -0.35 3.54
N LEU A 146 -8.70 0.49 3.13
CA LEU A 146 -7.32 0.13 2.94
C LEU A 146 -6.66 -0.17 4.28
N ILE A 147 -6.10 -1.38 4.39
CA ILE A 147 -5.32 -1.84 5.56
C ILE A 147 -3.96 -2.29 5.05
N TYR A 148 -2.91 -1.75 5.65
CA TYR A 148 -1.53 -1.86 5.14
C TYR A 148 -0.77 -3.08 5.66
N GLU A 149 -1.08 -3.53 6.87
CA GLU A 149 -0.38 -4.60 7.54
C GLU A 149 -1.31 -5.80 7.75
N GLY A 150 -0.78 -6.98 7.46
CA GLY A 150 -1.50 -8.24 7.65
C GLY A 150 -2.65 -8.44 6.67
N VAL A 151 -3.53 -9.37 7.04
CA VAL A 151 -4.73 -9.70 6.25
C VAL A 151 -5.75 -8.58 6.47
N ASN A 152 -6.33 -8.05 5.39
CA ASN A 152 -7.43 -7.10 5.50
C ASN A 152 -8.73 -7.86 5.88
N PRO A 153 -9.27 -7.71 7.11
CA PRO A 153 -10.45 -8.44 7.55
C PRO A 153 -11.72 -8.12 6.75
N HIS A 154 -11.80 -6.97 6.08
CA HIS A 154 -12.95 -6.63 5.22
C HIS A 154 -12.90 -7.40 3.91
N ILE A 155 -11.72 -7.50 3.31
CA ILE A 155 -11.48 -8.35 2.13
C ILE A 155 -11.74 -9.82 2.48
N GLN A 156 -11.19 -10.29 3.60
CA GLN A 156 -11.38 -11.67 4.05
C GLN A 156 -12.88 -11.99 4.22
N ARG A 157 -13.62 -11.15 4.94
CA ARG A 157 -15.07 -11.34 5.15
C ARG A 157 -15.85 -11.33 3.83
N HIS A 158 -15.47 -10.47 2.89
CA HIS A 158 -16.08 -10.44 1.56
C HIS A 158 -15.89 -11.77 0.83
N ILE A 159 -14.67 -12.28 0.76
CA ILE A 159 -14.37 -13.58 0.13
C ILE A 159 -15.10 -14.73 0.85
N GLU A 160 -15.08 -14.75 2.18
CA GLU A 160 -15.76 -15.78 2.99
C GLU A 160 -17.29 -15.76 2.83
N SER A 161 -17.87 -14.62 2.43
CA SER A 161 -19.30 -14.51 2.17
C SER A 161 -19.72 -15.12 0.82
N LEU A 162 -18.76 -15.33 -0.10
CA LEU A 162 -19.02 -15.92 -1.40
C LEU A 162 -19.16 -17.45 -1.27
N PRO A 163 -20.21 -18.06 -1.87
CA PRO A 163 -20.32 -19.51 -1.90
C PRO A 163 -19.13 -20.15 -2.62
N ALA A 164 -18.65 -21.31 -2.16
CA ALA A 164 -17.55 -22.02 -2.81
C ALA A 164 -17.85 -22.36 -4.29
N SER A 165 -19.12 -22.54 -4.66
CA SER A 165 -19.54 -22.73 -6.06
C SER A 165 -19.25 -21.52 -6.94
N GLU A 166 -19.22 -20.32 -6.35
CA GLU A 166 -18.94 -19.08 -7.06
C GLU A 166 -17.48 -19.00 -7.52
N HIS A 167 -16.54 -19.51 -6.71
CA HIS A 167 -15.14 -19.63 -7.10
C HIS A 167 -14.96 -20.48 -8.36
N GLU A 168 -15.66 -21.62 -8.43
CA GLU A 168 -15.61 -22.50 -9.60
C GLU A 168 -16.32 -21.88 -10.82
N ARG A 169 -17.44 -21.18 -10.61
CA ARG A 169 -18.13 -20.42 -11.65
C ARG A 169 -17.24 -19.34 -12.24
N LEU A 170 -16.58 -18.53 -11.41
CA LEU A 170 -15.66 -17.48 -11.85
C LEU A 170 -14.51 -18.08 -12.68
N LYS A 171 -13.87 -19.16 -12.19
CA LYS A 171 -12.80 -19.86 -12.94
C LYS A 171 -13.25 -20.31 -14.34
N GLN A 172 -14.50 -20.79 -14.49
CA GLN A 172 -15.04 -21.20 -15.79
C GLN A 172 -15.27 -20.03 -16.76
N LEU A 173 -15.50 -18.82 -16.25
CA LEU A 173 -15.66 -17.63 -17.08
C LEU A 173 -14.31 -17.09 -17.59
N SER A 174 -13.20 -17.38 -16.90
CA SER A 174 -11.87 -16.93 -17.28
C SER A 174 -11.48 -17.44 -18.67
N ASN A 175 -11.04 -16.53 -19.55
CA ASN A 175 -10.69 -16.88 -20.94
C ASN A 175 -9.49 -16.07 -21.49
N THR A 176 -8.80 -15.35 -20.62
CA THR A 176 -7.56 -14.62 -20.89
C THR A 176 -6.76 -14.48 -19.60
N ASP A 177 -5.49 -14.07 -19.70
CA ASP A 177 -4.67 -13.80 -18.52
C ASP A 177 -5.08 -12.48 -17.84
N PRO A 178 -4.72 -12.19 -16.58
CA PRO A 178 -4.15 -13.13 -15.60
C PRO A 178 -5.11 -14.30 -15.33
N SER A 179 -4.56 -15.51 -15.26
CA SER A 179 -5.32 -16.73 -15.00
C SER A 179 -5.54 -16.95 -13.50
N GLY A 180 -6.40 -17.91 -13.13
CA GLY A 180 -6.71 -18.19 -11.73
C GLY A 180 -7.67 -17.18 -11.11
N LEU A 181 -7.87 -17.30 -9.79
CA LEU A 181 -8.68 -16.33 -9.05
C LEU A 181 -7.87 -15.08 -8.77
N LEU A 182 -8.48 -13.94 -9.06
CA LEU A 182 -7.85 -12.63 -9.00
C LEU A 182 -8.32 -11.89 -7.76
N GLN A 183 -7.36 -11.33 -7.06
CA GLN A 183 -7.54 -10.32 -6.03
C GLN A 183 -7.12 -8.99 -6.63
N VAL A 184 -8.11 -8.19 -7.02
CA VAL A 184 -7.89 -6.92 -7.71
C VAL A 184 -8.05 -5.78 -6.72
N SER A 185 -7.13 -4.84 -6.75
CA SER A 185 -7.25 -3.56 -6.05
C SER A 185 -7.27 -2.43 -7.08
N ALA A 186 -8.37 -1.69 -7.11
CA ALA A 186 -8.64 -0.57 -8.03
C ALA A 186 -9.28 0.61 -7.30
N ASP A 187 -9.45 1.74 -7.99
CA ASP A 187 -10.10 2.98 -7.51
C ASP A 187 -9.73 3.34 -6.08
N VAL A 188 -8.44 3.27 -5.78
CA VAL A 188 -7.98 3.61 -4.46
C VAL A 188 -7.88 5.12 -4.37
N ASP A 189 -8.40 5.65 -3.27
CA ASP A 189 -8.33 7.07 -2.97
C ASP A 189 -6.90 7.61 -3.19
N PRO A 190 -6.71 8.69 -3.98
CA PRO A 190 -5.39 9.27 -4.25
C PRO A 190 -4.59 9.50 -2.97
N ASP A 191 -5.23 10.01 -1.92
CA ASP A 191 -4.55 10.34 -0.68
C ASP A 191 -4.10 9.09 0.09
N TYR A 192 -4.67 7.92 -0.22
CA TYR A 192 -4.32 6.62 0.35
C TYR A 192 -4.21 6.70 1.88
N THR A 193 -5.06 7.50 2.49
CA THR A 193 -5.10 7.61 3.95
C THR A 193 -5.47 6.23 4.48
N GLU A 194 -4.80 5.71 5.52
CA GLU A 194 -5.23 4.44 6.12
C GLU A 194 -6.70 4.54 6.52
N GLY A 195 -7.51 3.57 6.10
CA GLY A 195 -8.97 3.63 6.22
C GLY A 195 -9.71 4.33 5.06
N SER A 196 -9.02 4.93 4.09
CA SER A 196 -9.63 5.32 2.82
C SER A 196 -10.10 4.09 2.06
N GLU A 197 -11.07 4.25 1.18
CA GLU A 197 -11.67 3.12 0.49
C GLU A 197 -10.94 2.77 -0.81
N LEU A 198 -10.84 1.47 -1.08
CA LEU A 198 -10.46 0.91 -2.37
C LEU A 198 -11.58 0.00 -2.90
N THR A 199 -11.64 -0.15 -4.22
CA THR A 199 -12.46 -1.16 -4.86
C THR A 199 -11.66 -2.46 -4.86
N TYR A 200 -12.12 -3.41 -4.04
CA TYR A 200 -11.61 -4.77 -4.06
C TYR A 200 -12.52 -5.58 -4.98
N LEU A 201 -11.96 -6.32 -5.93
CA LEU A 201 -12.72 -7.27 -6.75
C LEU A 201 -12.11 -8.67 -6.62
N HIS A 202 -12.96 -9.62 -6.23
CA HIS A 202 -12.64 -11.05 -6.24
C HIS A 202 -13.21 -11.66 -7.52
N GLY A 203 -12.35 -12.07 -8.45
CA GLY A 203 -12.80 -12.30 -9.82
C GLY A 203 -11.82 -13.02 -10.73
N VAL A 204 -12.02 -12.82 -12.04
CA VAL A 204 -11.20 -13.39 -13.13
C VAL A 204 -11.03 -12.39 -14.27
N ALA A 205 -10.06 -12.64 -15.14
CA ALA A 205 -9.90 -11.89 -16.37
C ALA A 205 -10.65 -12.53 -17.54
N VAL A 206 -11.32 -11.68 -18.33
CA VAL A 206 -11.97 -12.05 -19.59
C VAL A 206 -11.55 -11.09 -20.71
N ARG A 207 -11.62 -11.56 -21.96
CA ARG A 207 -11.35 -10.71 -23.13
C ARG A 207 -12.31 -9.51 -23.18
N ALA A 208 -11.87 -8.42 -23.79
CA ALA A 208 -12.64 -7.17 -23.87
C ALA A 208 -14.02 -7.37 -24.53
N GLU A 209 -14.17 -8.34 -25.44
CA GLU A 209 -15.41 -8.65 -26.13
C GLU A 209 -16.30 -9.69 -25.43
N ALA A 210 -15.88 -10.24 -24.29
CA ALA A 210 -16.63 -11.28 -23.60
C ALA A 210 -17.96 -10.74 -23.04
N GLN A 211 -19.00 -11.57 -23.11
CA GLN A 211 -20.27 -11.30 -22.45
C GLN A 211 -20.09 -11.50 -20.94
N VAL A 212 -20.40 -10.47 -20.16
CA VAL A 212 -20.31 -10.50 -18.71
C VAL A 212 -21.70 -10.77 -18.12
N PRO A 213 -21.85 -11.73 -17.19
CA PRO A 213 -23.09 -11.90 -16.44
C PRO A 213 -23.50 -10.61 -15.71
N GLU A 214 -24.79 -10.29 -15.69
CA GLU A 214 -25.31 -9.05 -15.10
C GLU A 214 -25.12 -8.94 -13.58
N ASP A 215 -24.90 -10.08 -12.92
CA ASP A 215 -24.67 -10.15 -11.47
C ASP A 215 -23.21 -9.92 -11.05
N LEU A 216 -22.30 -9.67 -12.00
CA LEU A 216 -20.89 -9.44 -11.74
C LEU A 216 -20.48 -7.99 -12.03
N ASP A 217 -19.65 -7.44 -11.15
CA ASP A 217 -18.99 -6.16 -11.36
C ASP A 217 -17.89 -6.28 -12.42
N THR A 218 -17.59 -5.17 -13.09
CA THR A 218 -16.61 -5.11 -14.18
C THR A 218 -15.66 -3.94 -14.00
N ILE A 219 -14.36 -4.20 -14.20
CA ILE A 219 -13.32 -3.18 -14.34
C ILE A 219 -12.70 -3.34 -15.74
N ASP A 220 -12.87 -2.33 -16.60
CA ASP A 220 -12.21 -2.28 -17.90
C ASP A 220 -10.72 -1.94 -17.73
N VAL A 221 -9.87 -2.66 -18.44
CA VAL A 221 -8.42 -2.49 -18.38
C VAL A 221 -7.90 -2.20 -19.78
N ASP A 222 -7.31 -1.01 -19.94
CA ASP A 222 -6.69 -0.59 -21.19
C ASP A 222 -5.48 -1.46 -21.56
N ALA A 223 -5.27 -1.59 -22.87
CA ALA A 223 -4.09 -2.23 -23.42
C ALA A 223 -2.81 -1.55 -22.89
N GLY A 224 -1.77 -2.35 -22.68
CA GLY A 224 -0.46 -1.84 -22.32
C GLY A 224 0.43 -2.86 -21.63
N THR A 225 1.58 -2.37 -21.19
CA THR A 225 2.63 -3.19 -20.62
C THR A 225 2.38 -3.49 -19.14
N TRP A 226 2.73 -4.71 -18.73
CA TRP A 226 2.68 -5.20 -17.37
C TRP A 226 3.99 -5.86 -16.99
N VAL A 227 4.43 -5.67 -15.75
CA VAL A 227 5.41 -6.55 -15.12
C VAL A 227 4.66 -7.56 -14.26
N VAL A 228 5.10 -8.81 -14.33
CA VAL A 228 4.53 -9.92 -13.58
C VAL A 228 5.62 -10.56 -12.76
N PHE A 229 5.44 -10.60 -11.44
CA PHE A 229 6.34 -11.25 -10.49
C PHE A 229 5.69 -12.53 -9.99
N ARG A 230 6.33 -13.68 -10.22
CA ARG A 230 5.86 -14.96 -9.72
C ARG A 230 6.44 -15.21 -8.32
N THR A 231 5.59 -15.69 -7.42
CA THR A 231 5.96 -16.00 -6.03
C THR A 231 5.43 -17.37 -5.65
N SER A 232 6.19 -18.15 -4.88
CA SER A 232 5.72 -19.42 -4.31
C SER A 232 6.33 -19.61 -2.94
N GLY A 233 5.50 -19.87 -1.93
CA GLY A 233 5.98 -20.02 -0.54
C GLY A 233 4.90 -19.75 0.51
N PRO A 234 5.32 -19.49 1.76
CA PRO A 234 4.42 -19.17 2.87
C PRO A 234 3.51 -17.98 2.54
N HIS A 235 2.20 -18.12 2.78
CA HIS A 235 1.23 -17.08 2.50
C HIS A 235 0.71 -16.46 3.82
N PRO A 236 0.63 -15.12 3.95
CA PRO A 236 0.88 -14.09 2.94
C PRO A 236 2.34 -13.58 2.87
N ALA A 237 3.27 -14.13 3.65
CA ALA A 237 4.63 -13.59 3.80
C ALA A 237 5.41 -13.48 2.47
N ALA A 238 5.46 -14.55 1.66
CA ALA A 238 6.18 -14.56 0.39
C ALA A 238 5.63 -13.53 -0.61
N LEU A 239 4.32 -13.27 -0.57
CA LEU A 239 3.68 -12.25 -1.40
C LEU A 239 4.09 -10.84 -0.94
N GLN A 240 4.13 -10.59 0.37
CA GLN A 240 4.57 -9.32 0.95
C GLN A 240 6.06 -9.04 0.64
N GLU A 241 6.92 -10.04 0.81
CA GLU A 241 8.34 -9.98 0.47
C GLU A 241 8.56 -9.68 -1.02
N ALA A 242 7.79 -10.29 -1.91
CA ALA A 242 7.90 -10.02 -3.35
C ALA A 242 7.43 -8.61 -3.73
N TYR A 243 6.38 -8.09 -3.09
CA TYR A 243 6.03 -6.68 -3.23
C TYR A 243 7.19 -5.79 -2.78
N ALA A 244 7.81 -6.09 -1.62
CA ALA A 244 8.97 -5.37 -1.13
C ALA A 244 10.14 -5.39 -2.14
N ALA A 245 10.56 -6.58 -2.57
CA ALA A 245 11.65 -6.80 -3.51
C ALA A 245 11.40 -6.15 -4.87
N SER A 246 10.17 -6.20 -5.39
CA SER A 246 9.81 -5.59 -6.68
C SER A 246 10.20 -4.12 -6.74
N ALA A 247 10.10 -3.44 -5.61
CA ALA A 247 10.35 -2.04 -5.54
C ALA A 247 11.73 -1.73 -4.96
N THR A 248 12.28 -2.49 -4.00
CA THR A 248 13.63 -2.22 -3.47
C THR A 248 14.73 -2.61 -4.44
N GLU A 249 14.47 -3.61 -5.28
CA GLU A 249 15.48 -4.23 -6.13
C GLU A 249 15.13 -4.10 -7.61
N TRP A 250 13.93 -4.51 -8.03
CA TRP A 250 13.61 -4.59 -9.46
C TRP A 250 13.37 -3.23 -10.12
N PHE A 251 12.41 -2.42 -9.65
CA PHE A 251 12.15 -1.08 -10.21
C PHE A 251 13.37 -0.13 -10.19
N PRO A 252 14.24 -0.12 -9.16
CA PRO A 252 15.45 0.69 -9.16
C PRO A 252 16.50 0.26 -10.18
N SER A 253 16.49 -1.02 -10.56
CA SER A 253 17.49 -1.62 -11.45
C SER A 253 17.04 -1.69 -12.91
N ASN A 254 15.76 -1.38 -13.19
CA ASN A 254 15.17 -1.49 -14.52
C ASN A 254 14.53 -0.16 -14.96
N PRO A 255 14.57 0.19 -16.27
CA PRO A 255 14.10 1.47 -16.80
C PRO A 255 12.57 1.51 -16.99
N TRP A 256 11.82 1.07 -15.99
CA TRP A 256 10.36 1.04 -16.00
C TRP A 256 9.80 1.85 -14.85
N ARG A 257 8.71 2.55 -15.12
CA ARG A 257 7.91 3.22 -14.10
C ARG A 257 6.49 2.68 -14.13
N LEU A 258 5.76 2.98 -13.07
CA LEU A 258 4.38 2.55 -12.90
C LEU A 258 3.46 3.44 -13.72
N ARG A 259 2.44 2.85 -14.34
CA ARG A 259 1.35 3.60 -14.97
C ARG A 259 0.06 3.46 -14.13
N PRO A 260 -0.90 4.39 -14.24
CA PRO A 260 -2.21 4.22 -13.60
C PRO A 260 -2.90 2.92 -14.05
N GLY A 261 -3.57 2.25 -13.12
CA GLY A 261 -4.32 1.03 -13.39
C GLY A 261 -4.45 0.14 -12.14
N PRO A 262 -5.24 -0.95 -12.22
CA PRO A 262 -5.42 -1.86 -11.11
C PRO A 262 -4.14 -2.65 -10.83
N SER A 263 -3.90 -2.97 -9.56
CA SER A 263 -2.94 -4.01 -9.17
C SER A 263 -3.68 -5.32 -9.01
N VAL A 264 -3.14 -6.39 -9.59
CA VAL A 264 -3.78 -7.70 -9.58
C VAL A 264 -2.86 -8.73 -8.96
N VAL A 265 -3.36 -9.46 -7.97
CA VAL A 265 -2.73 -10.69 -7.49
C VAL A 265 -3.53 -11.85 -8.03
N SER A 266 -2.89 -12.67 -8.85
CA SER A 266 -3.44 -13.92 -9.37
C SER A 266 -3.02 -15.06 -8.45
N VAL A 267 -3.97 -15.76 -7.85
CA VAL A 267 -3.72 -16.98 -7.06
C VAL A 267 -3.82 -18.19 -8.00
N LEU A 268 -2.67 -18.78 -8.33
CA LEU A 268 -2.56 -19.90 -9.27
C LEU A 268 -2.79 -21.24 -8.58
N ASP A 269 -2.26 -21.38 -7.37
CA ASP A 269 -2.37 -22.59 -6.55
C ASP A 269 -2.20 -22.23 -5.07
N HIS A 270 -2.77 -23.04 -4.17
CA HIS A 270 -2.60 -22.87 -2.73
C HIS A 270 -2.77 -24.19 -1.99
N ALA A 271 -2.10 -24.32 -0.84
CA ALA A 271 -2.37 -25.42 0.08
C ALA A 271 -3.83 -25.36 0.58
N PRO A 272 -4.49 -26.51 0.87
CA PRO A 272 -5.87 -26.51 1.36
C PRO A 272 -6.08 -25.71 2.64
N ASP A 273 -5.04 -25.58 3.47
CA ASP A 273 -5.02 -24.80 4.70
C ASP A 273 -4.53 -23.35 4.51
N PHE A 274 -4.28 -22.94 3.26
CA PHE A 274 -3.72 -21.64 2.87
C PHE A 274 -2.37 -21.29 3.51
N SER A 275 -1.63 -22.28 4.04
CA SER A 275 -0.29 -22.06 4.61
C SER A 275 0.73 -21.63 3.56
N THR A 276 0.56 -22.09 2.32
CA THR A 276 1.39 -21.73 1.17
C THR A 276 0.53 -21.42 -0.06
N ALA A 277 1.05 -20.55 -0.92
CA ALA A 277 0.41 -20.21 -2.18
C ALA A 277 1.45 -19.93 -3.27
N THR A 278 1.05 -20.20 -4.52
CA THR A 278 1.74 -19.72 -5.71
C THR A 278 0.90 -18.61 -6.33
N CYS A 279 1.49 -17.41 -6.41
CA CYS A 279 0.82 -16.21 -6.89
C CYS A 279 1.62 -15.55 -8.02
N GLU A 280 0.93 -14.73 -8.80
CA GLU A 280 1.54 -13.74 -9.68
C GLU A 280 1.07 -12.33 -9.28
N ILE A 281 2.02 -11.42 -9.10
CA ILE A 281 1.75 -9.99 -8.90
C ILE A 281 1.85 -9.30 -10.25
N TRP A 282 0.74 -8.76 -10.72
CA TRP A 282 0.64 -8.00 -11.96
C TRP A 282 0.57 -6.51 -11.66
N ILE A 283 1.52 -5.76 -12.21
CA ILE A 283 1.64 -4.33 -12.01
C ILE A 283 1.73 -3.64 -13.38
N PRO A 284 0.88 -2.65 -13.66
CA PRO A 284 0.91 -1.94 -14.92
C PRO A 284 2.13 -1.01 -14.96
N ILE A 285 2.90 -1.06 -16.05
CA ILE A 285 4.15 -0.30 -16.21
C ILE A 285 4.21 0.40 -17.56
N GLU A 286 5.09 1.40 -17.66
CA GLU A 286 5.47 2.08 -18.90
C GLU A 286 6.98 2.40 -18.86
N ARG A 287 7.58 2.68 -20.02
CA ARG A 287 9.00 3.08 -20.06
C ARG A 287 9.20 4.40 -19.34
N ALA A 288 10.25 4.45 -18.52
CA ALA A 288 10.64 5.63 -17.74
C ALA A 288 11.11 6.79 -18.63
#